data_AF-A0A5C8M369-F1
#
_entry.id   AF-A0A5C8M369-F1
#
_cell.length_a   1.000
_cell.length_b   1.000
_cell.length_c   1.000
_cell.angle_alpha   90.00
_cell.angle_beta   90.00
_cell.angle_gamma   90.00
#
_symmetry.space_group_name_H-M   'P 1'
#
loop_
_entity.id
_entity.type
_entity.pdbx_description
1 polymer ?
#
loop_
_entity_poly.entity_id
_entity_poly.type
_entity_poly.pdbx_seq_one_letter_code
_entity_poly.pdbx_strand_id
1 'polypeptide(L)'
;MTWVGRNGGQLEPYIWFSLSAWIVFLFTFWAVQTRLHVFVLILVSILFFSIRDSFSTIFLWPQVAMVLFCGFLLLMLLHFVQLKMRAPVIWETITDYPSAIGVPIILIIAVTTLVGLLAPTVNPILTDPYTAWKVSRGESVPLLGKGVSITASTGDASSGYSRDDSKLGGGFRYDYTPVMTVETTKRTYFRGETRSLYNGKGWEYGPNEKKMPLTRVNNNPLQLDARFNRSLLKTKEVKQSIVMNREEVFPVLFGGFAIEQIVQLNQGENAFQPILWSPRQTELLFTGKNNYPKDYTIISQEPVIDEPALREVKADYMDKLEWSEYLQVRQIFRSGLNSWLSKLPKQVRMPMIKPN
;
A
#
# COMPACT_ATOMS: atom_id res chain seq x y z
N MET A 1 -5.11 70.66 27.92
CA MET A 1 -4.64 69.63 26.96
C MET A 1 -4.14 68.33 27.60
N THR A 2 -4.22 68.14 28.93
CA THR A 2 -3.60 66.99 29.62
C THR A 2 -4.55 65.84 30.00
N TRP A 3 -5.87 66.05 29.93
CA TRP A 3 -6.87 65.01 30.25
C TRP A 3 -7.13 64.05 29.07
N VAL A 4 -7.24 64.60 27.85
CA VAL A 4 -7.45 63.82 26.62
C VAL A 4 -6.26 62.91 26.29
N GLY A 5 -5.02 63.38 26.54
CA GLY A 5 -3.81 62.56 26.32
C GLY A 5 -3.66 61.39 27.29
N ARG A 6 -4.07 61.55 28.57
CA ARG A 6 -4.02 60.45 29.56
C ARG A 6 -5.09 59.39 29.36
N ASN A 7 -6.31 59.79 28.96
CA ASN A 7 -7.39 58.84 28.67
C ASN A 7 -7.30 58.26 27.25
N GLY A 8 -6.64 58.96 26.32
CA GLY A 8 -6.45 58.47 24.95
C GLY A 8 -5.62 57.18 24.88
N GLY A 9 -4.61 57.03 25.74
CA GLY A 9 -3.82 55.80 25.82
C GLY A 9 -4.60 54.58 26.34
N GLN A 10 -5.68 54.80 27.10
CA GLN A 10 -6.57 53.71 27.54
C GLN A 10 -7.56 53.26 26.45
N LEU A 11 -7.85 54.16 25.50
CA LEU A 11 -8.76 53.90 24.37
C LEU A 11 -8.05 53.32 23.14
N GLU A 12 -6.73 53.40 23.08
CA GLU A 12 -5.90 52.88 21.98
C GLU A 12 -6.29 51.45 21.54
N PRO A 13 -6.40 50.44 22.43
CA PRO A 13 -6.81 49.10 22.00
C PRO A 13 -8.25 49.06 21.45
N TYR A 14 -9.18 49.82 22.04
CA TYR A 14 -10.58 49.85 21.61
C TYR A 14 -10.76 50.49 20.23
N ILE A 15 -9.91 51.46 19.87
CA ILE A 15 -9.91 52.07 18.54
C ILE A 15 -9.57 51.03 17.47
N TRP A 16 -8.55 50.19 17.70
CA TRP A 16 -8.18 49.12 16.77
C TRP A 16 -9.26 48.05 16.62
N PHE A 17 -9.92 47.67 17.72
CA PHE A 17 -11.06 46.74 17.67
C PHE A 17 -12.23 47.33 16.91
N SER A 18 -12.59 48.59 17.17
CA SER A 18 -13.68 49.29 16.47
C SER A 18 -13.39 49.45 14.99
N LEU A 19 -12.16 49.84 14.62
CA LEU A 19 -11.71 49.96 13.24
C LEU A 19 -11.79 48.60 12.52
N SER A 20 -11.31 47.53 13.16
CA SER A 20 -11.36 46.17 12.60
C SER A 20 -12.79 45.70 12.41
N ALA A 21 -13.66 45.91 13.40
CA ALA A 21 -15.08 45.57 13.31
C ALA A 21 -15.76 46.36 12.17
N TRP A 22 -15.42 47.64 12.00
CA TRP A 22 -15.97 48.46 10.94
C TRP A 22 -15.52 47.99 9.56
N ILE A 23 -14.25 47.63 9.39
CA ILE A 23 -13.72 47.04 8.15
C ILE A 23 -14.43 45.73 7.82
N VAL A 24 -14.58 44.83 8.81
CA VAL A 24 -15.29 43.56 8.63
C VAL A 24 -16.75 43.79 8.23
N PHE A 25 -17.43 44.77 8.84
CA PHE A 25 -18.79 45.13 8.49
C PHE A 25 -18.92 45.65 7.06
N LEU A 26 -18.04 46.57 6.63
CA LEU A 26 -18.04 47.07 5.26
C LEU A 26 -17.74 45.95 4.26
N PHE A 27 -16.79 45.07 4.61
CA PHE A 27 -16.44 43.92 3.79
C PHE A 27 -17.60 42.95 3.64
N THR A 28 -18.33 42.62 4.72
CA THR A 28 -19.49 41.71 4.64
C THR A 28 -20.61 42.31 3.80
N PHE A 29 -20.89 43.61 3.94
CA PHE A 29 -21.87 44.30 3.09
C PHE A 29 -21.49 44.23 1.61
N TRP A 30 -20.22 44.48 1.26
CA TRP A 30 -19.74 44.39 -0.11
C TRP A 30 -19.76 42.95 -0.65
N ALA A 31 -19.36 41.98 0.16
CA ALA A 31 -19.25 40.58 -0.23
C ALA A 31 -20.60 39.92 -0.55
N VAL A 32 -21.69 40.39 0.08
CA VAL A 32 -23.04 39.80 -0.09
C VAL A 32 -23.82 40.43 -1.24
N GLN A 33 -23.36 41.53 -1.85
CA GLN A 33 -24.12 42.26 -2.88
C GLN A 33 -24.36 41.48 -4.19
N THR A 34 -23.40 40.68 -4.63
CA THR A 34 -23.49 39.98 -5.93
C THR A 34 -23.20 38.51 -5.78
N ARG A 35 -23.78 37.70 -6.68
CA ARG A 35 -23.53 36.25 -6.74
C ARG A 35 -22.04 35.94 -6.92
N LEU A 36 -21.33 36.77 -7.69
CA LEU A 36 -19.90 36.60 -7.96
C LEU A 36 -19.07 36.85 -6.68
N HIS A 37 -19.36 37.91 -5.92
CA HIS A 37 -18.64 38.20 -4.68
C HIS A 37 -18.76 37.06 -3.67
N VAL A 38 -19.96 36.51 -3.49
CA VAL A 38 -20.20 35.37 -2.60
C VAL A 38 -19.45 34.14 -3.08
N PHE A 39 -19.46 33.86 -4.39
CA PHE A 39 -18.72 32.73 -4.95
C PHE A 39 -17.21 32.87 -4.71
N VAL A 40 -16.63 34.05 -4.93
CA VAL A 40 -15.22 34.34 -4.66
C VAL A 40 -14.90 34.19 -3.17
N LEU A 41 -15.79 34.65 -2.28
CA LEU A 41 -15.63 34.50 -0.83
C LEU A 41 -15.56 33.02 -0.41
N ILE A 42 -16.45 32.18 -0.96
CA ILE A 42 -16.44 30.73 -0.72
C ILE A 42 -15.12 30.12 -1.22
N LEU A 43 -14.71 30.46 -2.44
CA LEU A 43 -13.48 29.94 -3.05
C LEU A 43 -12.24 30.29 -2.23
N VAL A 44 -12.10 31.56 -1.82
CA VAL A 44 -10.97 32.02 -0.99
C VAL A 44 -10.98 31.34 0.37
N SER A 45 -12.17 31.17 0.98
CA SER A 45 -12.29 30.47 2.27
C SER A 45 -11.88 29.01 2.16
N ILE A 46 -12.29 28.32 1.09
CA ILE A 46 -11.87 26.93 0.82
C ILE A 46 -10.36 26.87 0.64
N LEU A 47 -9.78 27.75 -0.19
CA LEU A 47 -8.33 27.81 -0.39
C LEU A 47 -7.58 28.03 0.92
N PHE A 48 -8.05 28.96 1.76
CA PHE A 48 -7.47 29.20 3.09
C PHE A 48 -7.49 27.94 3.96
N PHE A 49 -8.63 27.25 4.05
CA PHE A 49 -8.74 26.02 4.83
C PHE A 49 -7.94 24.87 4.22
N SER A 50 -7.89 24.71 2.90
CA SER A 50 -7.09 23.68 2.22
C SER A 50 -5.59 23.88 2.42
N ILE A 51 -5.11 25.13 2.33
CA ILE A 51 -3.73 25.47 2.64
C ILE A 51 -3.46 25.16 4.12
N ARG A 52 -4.33 25.61 5.03
CA ARG A 52 -4.15 25.38 6.47
C ARG A 52 -4.15 23.89 6.82
N ASP A 53 -5.01 23.09 6.20
CA ASP A 53 -5.11 21.64 6.37
C ASP A 53 -3.83 20.94 5.87
N SER A 54 -3.26 21.40 4.75
CA SER A 54 -2.00 20.87 4.21
C SER A 54 -0.79 21.07 5.14
N PHE A 55 -0.81 22.13 5.95
CA PHE A 55 0.28 22.48 6.88
C PHE A 55 -0.06 22.21 8.35
N SER A 56 -1.16 21.52 8.65
CA SER A 56 -1.63 21.31 10.04
C SER A 56 -2.01 19.87 10.31
N THR A 57 -1.84 19.44 11.56
CA THR A 57 -2.31 18.12 12.04
C THR A 57 -3.75 18.17 12.55
N ILE A 58 -4.47 19.29 12.41
CA ILE A 58 -5.87 19.47 12.82
C ILE A 58 -6.80 19.02 11.70
N PHE A 59 -7.98 18.46 12.00
CA PHE A 59 -8.94 17.99 10.98
C PHE A 59 -9.88 19.13 10.65
N LEU A 60 -9.76 19.71 9.44
CA LEU A 60 -10.54 20.89 9.06
C LEU A 60 -11.70 20.63 8.07
N TRP A 61 -11.97 19.37 7.73
CA TRP A 61 -13.09 18.98 6.86
C TRP A 61 -14.46 19.45 7.36
N PRO A 62 -14.81 19.32 8.66
CA PRO A 62 -16.09 19.84 9.17
C PRO A 62 -16.25 21.35 8.95
N GLN A 63 -15.16 22.10 9.05
CA GLN A 63 -15.11 23.54 8.89
C GLN A 63 -15.30 23.92 7.41
N VAL A 64 -14.64 23.20 6.49
CA VAL A 64 -14.86 23.37 5.04
C VAL A 64 -16.31 23.04 4.68
N ALA A 65 -16.88 21.97 5.26
CA ALA A 65 -18.28 21.60 5.05
C ALA A 65 -19.25 22.68 5.55
N MET A 66 -19.01 23.27 6.73
CA MET A 66 -19.80 24.41 7.22
C MET A 66 -19.70 25.63 6.30
N VAL A 67 -18.50 25.96 5.82
CA VAL A 67 -18.29 27.10 4.90
C VAL A 67 -19.07 26.89 3.61
N LEU A 68 -18.99 25.69 3.03
CA LEU A 68 -19.77 25.33 1.84
C LEU A 68 -21.26 25.42 2.11
N PHE A 69 -21.74 24.85 3.23
CA PHE A 69 -23.14 24.88 3.59
C PHE A 69 -23.67 26.32 3.75
N CYS A 70 -22.99 27.14 4.55
CA CYS A 70 -23.34 28.55 4.74
C CYS A 70 -23.25 29.35 3.44
N GLY A 71 -22.23 29.09 2.62
CA GLY A 71 -22.03 29.74 1.32
C GLY A 71 -23.14 29.41 0.32
N PHE A 72 -23.50 28.14 0.19
CA PHE A 72 -24.62 27.72 -0.65
C PHE A 72 -25.95 28.25 -0.14
N LEU A 73 -26.16 28.27 1.18
CA LEU A 73 -27.36 28.86 1.78
C LEU A 73 -27.46 30.36 1.45
N LEU A 74 -26.35 31.09 1.52
CA LEU A 74 -26.33 32.51 1.17
C LEU A 74 -26.60 32.73 -0.34
N LEU A 75 -26.03 31.90 -1.22
CA LEU A 75 -26.33 31.91 -2.66
C LEU A 75 -27.79 31.60 -2.95
N MET A 76 -28.37 30.64 -2.23
CA MET A 76 -29.79 30.27 -2.31
C MET A 76 -30.68 31.45 -1.91
N LEU A 77 -30.37 32.12 -0.78
CA LEU A 77 -31.09 33.33 -0.36
C LEU A 77 -30.99 34.45 -1.40
N LEU A 78 -29.80 34.71 -1.93
CA LEU A 78 -29.60 35.70 -3.01
C LEU A 78 -30.40 35.36 -4.27
N HIS A 79 -30.47 34.08 -4.62
CA HIS A 79 -31.28 33.61 -5.74
C HIS A 79 -32.76 33.87 -5.48
N PHE A 80 -33.26 33.56 -4.29
CA PHE A 80 -34.66 33.81 -3.91
C PHE A 80 -35.02 35.29 -3.88
N VAL A 81 -34.15 36.14 -3.34
CA VAL A 81 -34.34 37.60 -3.36
C VAL A 81 -34.44 38.12 -4.79
N GLN A 82 -33.56 37.65 -5.67
CA GLN A 82 -33.60 38.06 -7.08
C GLN A 82 -34.79 37.48 -7.85
N LEU A 83 -35.23 36.26 -7.52
CA LEU A 83 -36.44 35.66 -8.08
C LEU A 83 -37.69 36.46 -7.67
N LYS A 84 -37.81 36.80 -6.38
CA LYS A 84 -38.88 37.66 -5.86
C LYS A 84 -38.93 39.01 -6.57
N MET A 85 -37.77 39.63 -6.83
CA MET A 85 -37.70 40.92 -7.52
C MET A 85 -38.03 40.84 -9.02
N ARG A 86 -37.70 39.74 -9.70
CA ARG A 86 -37.91 39.59 -11.16
C ARG A 86 -39.26 39.02 -11.54
N ALA A 87 -39.86 38.16 -10.69
CA ALA A 87 -41.09 37.45 -11.00
C ALA A 87 -41.99 37.34 -9.74
N PRO A 88 -42.64 38.43 -9.32
CA PRO A 88 -43.47 38.46 -8.11
C PRO A 88 -44.66 37.49 -8.18
N VAL A 89 -45.25 37.29 -9.36
CA VAL A 89 -46.39 36.36 -9.55
C VAL A 89 -45.98 34.90 -9.34
N ILE A 90 -44.77 34.52 -9.80
CA ILE A 90 -44.22 33.18 -9.58
C ILE A 90 -43.92 32.98 -8.09
N TRP A 91 -43.46 34.04 -7.40
CA TRP A 91 -43.20 33.98 -5.96
C TRP A 91 -44.46 33.70 -5.14
N GLU A 92 -45.59 34.35 -5.46
CA GLU A 92 -46.88 34.08 -4.80
C GLU A 92 -47.33 32.62 -4.98
N THR A 93 -47.20 32.08 -6.18
CA THR A 93 -47.56 30.68 -6.46
C THR A 93 -46.66 29.70 -5.68
N ILE A 94 -45.37 30.02 -5.51
CA ILE A 94 -44.43 29.20 -4.74
C ILE A 94 -44.73 29.25 -3.24
N THR A 95 -45.12 30.41 -2.71
CA THR A 95 -45.50 30.54 -1.30
C THR A 95 -46.80 29.80 -0.99
N ASP A 96 -47.74 29.73 -1.95
CA ASP A 96 -49.00 29.01 -1.78
C ASP A 96 -48.84 27.49 -1.91
N TYR A 97 -47.87 27.03 -2.72
CA TYR A 97 -47.59 25.61 -2.94
C TYR A 97 -46.11 25.24 -2.68
N PRO A 98 -45.63 25.31 -1.42
CA PRO A 98 -44.23 25.06 -1.09
C PRO A 98 -43.80 23.61 -1.37
N SER A 99 -44.74 22.66 -1.34
CA SER A 99 -44.48 21.23 -1.62
C SER A 99 -44.10 20.96 -3.07
N ALA A 100 -44.60 21.75 -4.03
CA ALA A 100 -44.32 21.58 -5.46
C ALA A 100 -42.83 21.77 -5.80
N ILE A 101 -42.11 22.58 -5.00
CA ILE A 101 -40.67 22.81 -5.12
C ILE A 101 -39.88 22.00 -4.08
N GLY A 102 -40.41 21.85 -2.86
CA GLY A 102 -39.72 21.11 -1.80
C GLY A 102 -39.48 19.63 -2.15
N VAL A 103 -40.48 18.96 -2.73
CA VAL A 103 -40.39 17.52 -3.08
C VAL A 103 -39.26 17.22 -4.07
N PRO A 104 -39.15 17.88 -5.25
CA PRO A 104 -38.06 17.59 -6.19
C PRO A 104 -36.68 17.93 -5.61
N ILE A 105 -36.55 18.97 -4.78
CA ILE A 105 -35.27 19.31 -4.11
C ILE A 105 -34.87 18.21 -3.12
N ILE A 106 -35.80 17.77 -2.27
CA ILE A 106 -35.56 16.70 -1.29
C ILE A 106 -35.22 15.39 -2.01
N LEU A 107 -35.91 15.09 -3.11
CA LEU A 107 -35.62 13.91 -3.94
C LEU A 107 -34.20 13.94 -4.52
N ILE A 108 -33.76 15.09 -5.06
CA ILE A 108 -32.40 15.24 -5.58
C ILE A 108 -31.37 15.08 -4.46
N ILE A 109 -31.60 15.66 -3.28
CA ILE A 109 -30.72 15.52 -2.12
C ILE A 109 -30.67 14.05 -1.67
N ALA A 110 -31.81 13.36 -1.59
CA ALA A 110 -31.89 11.95 -1.20
C ALA A 110 -31.16 11.03 -2.20
N VAL A 111 -31.34 11.23 -3.51
CA VAL A 111 -30.66 10.44 -4.54
C VAL A 111 -29.15 10.69 -4.51
N THR A 112 -28.72 11.95 -4.43
CA THR A 112 -27.29 12.29 -4.42
C THR A 112 -26.58 11.78 -3.16
N THR A 113 -27.23 11.90 -1.99
CA THR A 113 -26.70 11.32 -0.74
C THR A 113 -26.66 9.79 -0.77
N LEU A 114 -27.68 9.13 -1.31
CA LEU A 114 -27.70 7.68 -1.49
C LEU A 114 -26.54 7.21 -2.39
N VAL A 115 -26.32 7.89 -3.52
CA VAL A 115 -25.18 7.61 -4.41
C VAL A 115 -23.85 7.84 -3.69
N GLY A 116 -23.73 8.89 -2.89
CA GLY A 116 -22.54 9.16 -2.08
C GLY A 116 -22.27 8.10 -1.01
N LEU A 117 -23.32 7.54 -0.39
CA LEU A 117 -23.21 6.46 0.60
C LEU A 117 -22.84 5.11 -0.04
N LEU A 118 -23.32 4.86 -1.26
CA LEU A 118 -23.01 3.64 -2.01
C LEU A 118 -21.70 3.73 -2.81
N ALA A 119 -21.10 4.92 -2.90
CA ALA A 119 -19.88 5.12 -3.66
C ALA A 119 -18.71 4.35 -3.03
N PRO A 120 -17.98 3.53 -3.81
CA PRO A 120 -16.82 2.79 -3.30
C PRO A 120 -15.70 3.76 -2.93
N THR A 121 -15.01 3.48 -1.83
CA THR A 121 -13.84 4.25 -1.42
C THR A 121 -12.71 4.02 -2.42
N VAL A 122 -12.38 5.06 -3.18
CA VAL A 122 -11.22 5.06 -4.08
C VAL A 122 -10.03 5.64 -3.31
N ASN A 123 -8.97 4.86 -3.19
CA ASN A 123 -7.71 5.38 -2.67
C ASN A 123 -7.11 6.36 -3.69
N PRO A 124 -6.60 7.52 -3.27
CA PRO A 124 -5.97 8.46 -4.19
C PRO A 124 -4.76 7.82 -4.86
N ILE A 125 -4.73 7.83 -6.19
CA ILE A 125 -3.62 7.28 -7.01
C ILE A 125 -2.39 8.20 -6.92
N LEU A 126 -2.61 9.51 -6.74
CA LEU A 126 -1.56 10.50 -6.60
C LEU A 126 -1.29 10.79 -5.13
N THR A 127 -0.03 10.63 -4.74
CA THR A 127 0.49 11.13 -3.46
C THR A 127 0.42 12.66 -3.46
N ASP A 128 -0.03 13.26 -2.35
CA ASP A 128 -0.05 14.71 -2.23
C ASP A 128 1.38 15.30 -2.34
N PRO A 129 1.54 16.53 -2.86
CA PRO A 129 2.86 17.10 -3.14
C PRO A 129 3.73 17.29 -1.89
N TYR A 130 3.13 17.45 -0.71
CA TYR A 130 3.85 17.59 0.55
C TYR A 130 4.41 16.24 1.02
N THR A 131 3.61 15.19 0.96
CA THR A 131 4.00 13.82 1.24
C THR A 131 5.05 13.36 0.24
N ALA A 132 4.89 13.66 -1.06
CA ALA A 132 5.90 13.36 -2.07
C ALA A 132 7.25 14.06 -1.78
N TRP A 133 7.22 15.33 -1.36
CA TRP A 133 8.42 16.08 -1.00
C TRP A 133 9.09 15.55 0.28
N LYS A 134 8.33 15.25 1.34
CA LYS A 134 8.89 14.68 2.58
C LYS A 134 9.43 13.27 2.40
N VAL A 135 8.73 12.42 1.64
CA VAL A 135 9.21 11.09 1.26
C VAL A 135 10.52 11.18 0.47
N SER A 136 10.67 12.19 -0.41
CA SER A 136 11.94 12.42 -1.12
C SER A 136 13.12 12.76 -0.20
N ARG A 137 12.84 13.23 1.03
CA ARG A 137 13.84 13.53 2.07
C ARG A 137 14.00 12.44 3.12
N GLY A 138 13.32 11.30 2.98
CA GLY A 138 13.38 10.21 3.95
C GLY A 138 12.67 10.48 5.28
N GLU A 139 11.82 11.50 5.35
CA GLU A 139 11.03 11.80 6.54
C GLU A 139 9.69 11.05 6.51
N SER A 140 9.35 10.37 7.61
CA SER A 140 8.05 9.72 7.76
C SER A 140 6.93 10.75 7.93
N VAL A 141 5.94 10.75 7.04
CA VAL A 141 4.74 11.57 7.15
C VAL A 141 3.60 10.72 7.73
N PRO A 142 2.95 11.12 8.83
CA PRO A 142 1.71 10.46 9.25
C PRO A 142 0.66 10.64 8.15
N LEU A 143 0.05 9.54 7.71
CA LEU A 143 -0.84 9.49 6.55
C LEU A 143 -1.93 10.56 6.63
N LEU A 144 -1.94 11.47 5.65
CA LEU A 144 -3.01 12.39 5.30
C LEU A 144 -4.21 11.60 4.72
N GLY A 145 -4.89 10.88 5.62
CA GLY A 145 -6.10 10.13 5.34
C GLY A 145 -7.10 10.39 6.44
N LYS A 146 -7.51 11.65 6.59
CA LYS A 146 -8.45 12.08 7.63
C LYS A 146 -9.91 11.81 7.25
N GLY A 147 -10.14 10.75 6.48
CA GLY A 147 -11.49 10.26 6.20
C GLY A 147 -11.93 9.34 7.33
N VAL A 148 -13.21 9.44 7.72
CA VAL A 148 -13.88 8.53 8.65
C VAL A 148 -13.39 7.09 8.44
N SER A 149 -12.85 6.49 9.50
CA SER A 149 -12.50 5.07 9.54
C SER A 149 -13.77 4.23 9.46
N ILE A 150 -14.31 4.08 8.26
CA ILE A 150 -15.15 2.92 7.96
C ILE A 150 -14.18 1.75 7.83
N THR A 151 -14.32 0.82 8.76
CA THR A 151 -13.61 -0.45 8.96
C THR A 151 -12.97 -0.97 7.67
N ALA A 152 -11.80 -0.44 7.32
CA ALA A 152 -10.97 -1.01 6.28
C ALA A 152 -10.50 -2.36 6.83
N SER A 153 -10.65 -3.40 6.02
CA SER A 153 -10.09 -4.72 6.27
C SER A 153 -8.73 -4.59 6.96
N THR A 154 -8.61 -5.21 8.13
CA THR A 154 -7.46 -5.21 9.05
C THR A 154 -6.17 -5.84 8.47
N GLY A 155 -6.01 -5.84 7.14
CA GLY A 155 -4.82 -6.29 6.46
C GLY A 155 -3.74 -5.23 6.54
N ASP A 156 -2.64 -5.54 7.22
CA ASP A 156 -1.42 -4.74 7.20
C ASP A 156 -0.85 -4.71 5.77
N ALA A 157 -0.97 -3.57 5.11
CA ALA A 157 -0.54 -3.36 3.73
C ALA A 157 0.97 -3.01 3.64
N SER A 158 1.73 -3.10 4.73
CA SER A 158 3.17 -2.84 4.71
C SER A 158 3.93 -3.87 3.88
N SER A 159 4.90 -3.42 3.11
CA SER A 159 5.84 -4.28 2.40
C SER A 159 6.71 -5.03 3.40
N GLY A 160 6.97 -6.31 3.16
CA GLY A 160 7.78 -7.13 4.05
C GLY A 160 7.68 -8.59 3.68
N TYR A 161 8.03 -9.47 4.61
CA TYR A 161 7.79 -10.89 4.46
C TYR A 161 6.28 -11.15 4.44
N SER A 162 5.81 -11.87 3.42
CA SER A 162 4.37 -12.08 3.22
C SER A 162 3.78 -12.94 4.33
N ARG A 163 2.57 -12.57 4.80
CA ARG A 163 1.79 -13.35 5.78
C ARG A 163 0.73 -14.21 5.09
N ASP A 164 0.26 -13.80 3.92
CA ASP A 164 -0.76 -14.50 3.14
C ASP A 164 -0.63 -14.16 1.65
N ASP A 165 -0.13 -15.12 0.87
CA ASP A 165 0.00 -14.99 -0.59
C ASP A 165 -1.24 -15.47 -1.36
N SER A 166 -2.29 -15.98 -0.68
CA SER A 166 -3.47 -16.59 -1.33
C SER A 166 -4.29 -15.58 -2.16
N LYS A 167 -4.12 -14.29 -1.90
CA LYS A 167 -4.76 -13.17 -2.59
C LYS A 167 -3.71 -12.09 -2.87
N LEU A 168 -3.39 -11.91 -4.14
CA LEU A 168 -2.51 -10.86 -4.62
C LEU A 168 -3.30 -9.57 -4.89
N GLY A 169 -2.60 -8.44 -4.77
CA GLY A 169 -3.16 -7.11 -4.93
C GLY A 169 -3.61 -6.47 -3.61
N GLY A 170 -4.15 -5.26 -3.68
CA GLY A 170 -4.50 -4.46 -2.51
C GLY A 170 -3.60 -3.24 -2.35
N GLY A 171 -3.71 -2.56 -1.20
CA GLY A 171 -2.82 -1.46 -0.86
C GLY A 171 -1.39 -1.96 -0.65
N PHE A 172 -0.40 -1.13 -0.97
CA PHE A 172 1.01 -1.42 -0.73
C PHE A 172 1.67 -0.20 -0.08
N ARG A 173 2.24 -0.38 1.10
CA ARG A 173 2.90 0.65 1.90
C ARG A 173 4.36 0.25 2.11
N TYR A 174 5.30 1.02 1.59
CA TYR A 174 6.71 0.71 1.81
C TYR A 174 7.08 0.78 3.29
N ASP A 175 7.69 -0.27 3.81
CA ASP A 175 8.36 -0.34 5.10
C ASP A 175 9.85 -0.57 4.85
N TYR A 176 10.65 0.40 5.27
CA TYR A 176 12.10 0.42 5.08
C TYR A 176 12.85 -0.09 6.32
N THR A 177 12.13 -0.60 7.33
CA THR A 177 12.74 -1.09 8.57
C THR A 177 13.57 -2.35 8.27
N PRO A 178 14.88 -2.35 8.55
CA PRO A 178 15.76 -3.49 8.26
C PRO A 178 15.26 -4.78 8.89
N VAL A 179 15.26 -5.88 8.13
CA VAL A 179 14.83 -7.21 8.60
C VAL A 179 16.02 -8.00 9.12
N MET A 180 17.10 -8.04 8.34
CA MET A 180 18.33 -8.74 8.65
C MET A 180 19.53 -8.06 8.00
N THR A 181 20.70 -8.28 8.58
CA THR A 181 22.01 -7.92 8.05
C THR A 181 22.74 -9.21 7.71
N VAL A 182 23.35 -9.27 6.52
CA VAL A 182 24.06 -10.47 6.08
C VAL A 182 25.49 -10.15 5.66
N GLU A 183 26.43 -10.85 6.27
CA GLU A 183 27.81 -10.90 5.81
C GLU A 183 27.99 -12.13 4.92
N THR A 184 28.41 -11.92 3.68
CA THR A 184 28.57 -12.99 2.69
C THR A 184 29.75 -12.69 1.79
N THR A 185 30.43 -13.74 1.32
CA THR A 185 31.53 -13.62 0.36
C THR A 185 31.06 -13.30 -1.06
N LYS A 186 29.77 -13.47 -1.33
CA LYS A 186 29.15 -13.24 -2.64
C LYS A 186 27.74 -12.69 -2.50
N ARG A 187 27.33 -11.81 -3.41
CA ARG A 187 25.95 -11.33 -3.51
C ARG A 187 25.03 -12.50 -3.88
N THR A 188 24.04 -12.76 -3.04
CA THR A 188 23.15 -13.92 -3.16
C THR A 188 21.68 -13.49 -3.00
N TYR A 189 20.77 -14.24 -3.63
CA TYR A 189 19.34 -14.15 -3.37
C TYR A 189 18.97 -14.97 -2.13
N PHE A 190 18.39 -14.33 -1.12
CA PHE A 190 17.95 -14.99 0.11
C PHE A 190 16.53 -15.50 -0.06
N ARG A 191 16.39 -16.82 -0.05
CA ARG A 191 15.11 -17.48 -0.20
C ARG A 191 14.35 -17.50 1.13
N GLY A 192 13.06 -17.20 1.06
CA GLY A 192 12.11 -17.40 2.15
C GLY A 192 11.30 -18.68 1.93
N GLU A 193 10.18 -18.54 1.22
CA GLU A 193 9.26 -19.63 0.88
C GLU A 193 9.10 -19.79 -0.64
N THR A 194 8.66 -20.98 -1.04
CA THR A 194 8.24 -21.32 -2.38
C THR A 194 6.77 -21.70 -2.34
N ARG A 195 6.03 -21.31 -3.37
CA ARG A 195 4.62 -21.66 -3.58
C ARG A 195 4.47 -22.22 -4.99
N SER A 196 3.79 -23.36 -5.12
CA SER A 196 3.65 -24.04 -6.42
C SER A 196 2.27 -23.91 -7.05
N LEU A 197 1.22 -23.58 -6.28
CA LEU A 197 -0.16 -23.55 -6.78
C LEU A 197 -0.66 -22.12 -6.96
N TYR A 198 -1.08 -21.78 -8.17
CA TYR A 198 -1.76 -20.51 -8.44
C TYR A 198 -3.28 -20.71 -8.52
N ASN A 199 -4.02 -20.11 -7.59
CA ASN A 199 -5.47 -20.29 -7.48
C ASN A 199 -6.27 -19.34 -8.43
N GLY A 200 -5.61 -18.40 -9.10
CA GLY A 200 -6.20 -17.37 -9.97
C GLY A 200 -6.31 -15.99 -9.31
N LYS A 201 -6.18 -15.92 -7.99
CA LYS A 201 -6.12 -14.70 -7.18
C LYS A 201 -4.77 -14.54 -6.48
N GLY A 202 -4.10 -15.64 -6.14
CA GLY A 202 -2.79 -15.66 -5.51
C GLY A 202 -2.16 -17.05 -5.44
N TRP A 203 -1.10 -17.15 -4.64
CA TRP A 203 -0.23 -18.32 -4.51
C TRP A 203 -0.48 -19.07 -3.22
N GLU A 204 -0.50 -20.41 -3.32
CA GLU A 204 -0.69 -21.31 -2.20
C GLU A 204 0.27 -22.49 -2.28
N TYR A 205 0.39 -23.22 -1.17
CA TYR A 205 1.08 -24.51 -1.17
C TYR A 205 0.29 -25.54 -1.98
N GLY A 206 0.96 -26.17 -2.93
CA GLY A 206 0.37 -27.23 -3.74
C GLY A 206 0.07 -28.51 -2.94
N PRO A 207 -0.83 -29.39 -3.43
CA PRO A 207 -1.17 -30.64 -2.74
C PRO A 207 0.02 -31.58 -2.50
N ASN A 208 0.96 -31.62 -3.45
CA ASN A 208 2.18 -32.43 -3.35
C ASN A 208 3.12 -31.85 -2.31
N GLU A 209 3.27 -30.53 -2.32
CA GLU A 209 4.09 -29.72 -1.42
C GLU A 209 3.67 -29.86 0.05
N LYS A 210 2.37 -29.87 0.35
CA LYS A 210 1.86 -30.13 1.71
C LYS A 210 2.16 -31.54 2.25
N LYS A 211 2.46 -32.50 1.38
CA LYS A 211 2.70 -33.91 1.73
C LYS A 211 4.18 -34.29 1.70
N MET A 212 5.07 -33.33 1.45
CA MET A 212 6.50 -33.61 1.31
C MET A 212 7.11 -34.04 2.65
N PRO A 213 8.02 -35.02 2.65
CA PRO A 213 8.73 -35.41 3.85
C PRO A 213 9.65 -34.27 4.31
N LEU A 214 9.57 -33.96 5.59
CA LEU A 214 10.48 -33.03 6.26
C LEU A 214 11.49 -33.81 7.07
N THR A 215 12.74 -33.35 7.07
CA THR A 215 13.84 -33.98 7.80
C THR A 215 14.29 -33.08 8.93
N ARG A 216 14.67 -33.65 10.08
CA ARG A 216 15.21 -32.86 11.19
C ARG A 216 16.62 -32.39 10.83
N VAL A 217 16.90 -31.13 11.13
CA VAL A 217 18.24 -30.56 10.93
C VAL A 217 19.13 -30.90 12.12
N ASN A 218 20.40 -31.11 11.84
CA ASN A 218 21.47 -31.28 12.82
C ASN A 218 22.77 -30.70 12.24
N ASN A 219 23.92 -31.03 12.84
CA ASN A 219 25.22 -30.56 12.39
C ASN A 219 25.75 -31.24 11.12
N ASN A 220 25.02 -32.20 10.54
CA ASN A 220 25.42 -32.88 9.32
C ASN A 220 24.89 -32.14 8.08
N PRO A 221 25.48 -32.39 6.90
CA PRO A 221 24.96 -31.86 5.64
C PRO A 221 23.48 -32.22 5.41
N LEU A 222 22.73 -31.26 4.90
CA LEU A 222 21.32 -31.36 4.56
C LEU A 222 21.13 -32.29 3.36
N GLN A 223 20.05 -33.07 3.40
CA GLN A 223 19.73 -34.01 2.31
C GLN A 223 19.36 -33.27 1.03
N LEU A 224 19.92 -33.67 -0.10
CA LEU A 224 19.61 -33.08 -1.40
C LEU A 224 18.34 -33.68 -2.01
N ASP A 225 17.70 -32.96 -2.93
CA ASP A 225 16.60 -33.50 -3.73
C ASP A 225 17.10 -34.60 -4.68
N ALA A 226 16.72 -35.84 -4.39
CA ALA A 226 17.14 -37.04 -5.14
C ALA A 226 16.67 -37.06 -6.61
N ARG A 227 15.70 -36.22 -7.00
CA ARG A 227 15.23 -36.11 -8.39
C ARG A 227 16.31 -35.56 -9.32
N PHE A 228 17.20 -34.73 -8.80
CA PHE A 228 18.21 -34.06 -9.61
C PHE A 228 19.59 -34.70 -9.40
N ASN A 229 20.13 -35.28 -10.47
CA ASN A 229 21.52 -35.71 -10.47
C ASN A 229 22.46 -34.50 -10.58
N ARG A 230 23.23 -34.24 -9.52
CA ARG A 230 24.17 -33.12 -9.42
C ARG A 230 25.64 -33.56 -9.53
N SER A 231 25.93 -34.78 -9.97
CA SER A 231 27.32 -35.30 -10.03
C SER A 231 28.25 -34.46 -10.91
N LEU A 232 27.71 -33.82 -11.94
CA LEU A 232 28.46 -32.94 -12.85
C LEU A 232 28.38 -31.46 -12.47
N LEU A 233 27.65 -31.11 -11.39
CA LEU A 233 27.43 -29.73 -10.99
C LEU A 233 28.68 -29.19 -10.30
N LYS A 234 29.31 -28.20 -10.91
CA LYS A 234 30.38 -27.43 -10.27
C LYS A 234 29.74 -26.43 -9.32
N THR A 235 30.14 -26.45 -8.06
CA THR A 235 29.68 -25.50 -7.05
C THR A 235 30.83 -24.71 -6.47
N LYS A 236 30.51 -23.57 -5.87
CA LYS A 236 31.43 -22.78 -5.05
C LYS A 236 30.81 -22.61 -3.67
N GLU A 237 31.61 -22.85 -2.65
CA GLU A 237 31.21 -22.62 -1.27
C GLU A 237 31.02 -21.12 -1.00
N VAL A 238 29.86 -20.77 -0.43
CA VAL A 238 29.52 -19.42 0.01
C VAL A 238 29.10 -19.50 1.47
N LYS A 239 29.93 -18.93 2.35
CA LYS A 239 29.63 -18.76 3.77
C LYS A 239 28.81 -17.48 3.97
N GLN A 240 27.70 -17.61 4.70
CA GLN A 240 26.76 -16.53 4.94
C GLN A 240 26.47 -16.46 6.44
N SER A 241 26.73 -15.31 7.05
CA SER A 241 26.43 -15.03 8.45
C SER A 241 25.31 -14.01 8.52
N ILE A 242 24.17 -14.43 9.06
CA ILE A 242 22.92 -13.67 9.10
C ILE A 242 22.68 -13.21 10.53
N VAL A 243 22.39 -11.92 10.70
CA VAL A 243 21.96 -11.31 11.96
C VAL A 243 20.58 -10.68 11.76
N MET A 244 19.59 -11.14 12.52
CA MET A 244 18.24 -10.62 12.47
C MET A 244 18.15 -9.31 13.23
N ASN A 245 17.58 -8.28 12.60
CA ASN A 245 17.39 -6.96 13.20
C ASN A 245 16.00 -6.79 13.83
N ARG A 246 15.08 -7.73 13.58
CA ARG A 246 13.72 -7.75 14.14
C ARG A 246 13.54 -8.91 15.12
N GLU A 247 12.61 -8.74 16.05
CA GLU A 247 12.20 -9.78 17.01
C GLU A 247 11.01 -10.62 16.52
N GLU A 248 10.54 -10.38 15.30
CA GLU A 248 9.48 -11.15 14.66
C GLU A 248 9.94 -12.59 14.38
N VAL A 249 9.01 -13.54 14.52
CA VAL A 249 9.25 -14.96 14.20
C VAL A 249 8.86 -15.21 12.76
N PHE A 250 9.82 -15.70 11.97
CA PHE A 250 9.57 -16.12 10.59
C PHE A 250 9.33 -17.63 10.53
N PRO A 251 8.48 -18.11 9.61
CA PRO A 251 8.22 -19.54 9.41
C PRO A 251 9.39 -20.29 8.75
N VAL A 252 10.44 -19.57 8.34
CA VAL A 252 11.62 -20.10 7.66
C VAL A 252 12.90 -19.41 8.17
N LEU A 253 14.03 -20.09 8.03
CA LEU A 253 15.35 -19.46 8.10
C LEU A 253 15.76 -19.02 6.69
N PHE A 254 16.21 -17.76 6.58
CA PHE A 254 16.66 -17.20 5.32
C PHE A 254 18.03 -17.74 4.94
N GLY A 255 18.21 -18.08 3.66
CA GLY A 255 19.49 -18.52 3.19
C GLY A 255 19.67 -18.41 1.69
N GLY A 256 20.93 -18.49 1.25
CA GLY A 256 21.28 -18.55 -0.15
C GLY A 256 20.74 -19.80 -0.84
N PHE A 257 20.87 -19.80 -2.18
CA PHE A 257 20.49 -20.96 -2.96
C PHE A 257 21.40 -22.16 -2.63
N ALA A 258 20.80 -23.35 -2.51
CA ALA A 258 21.50 -24.60 -2.23
C ALA A 258 22.28 -24.62 -0.91
N ILE A 259 21.56 -24.40 0.20
CA ILE A 259 22.08 -24.56 1.56
C ILE A 259 22.57 -26.01 1.75
N GLU A 260 23.83 -26.16 2.13
CA GLU A 260 24.45 -27.46 2.43
C GLU A 260 24.35 -27.76 3.93
N GLN A 261 24.64 -26.79 4.79
CA GLN A 261 24.66 -27.01 6.23
C GLN A 261 24.49 -25.71 7.02
N ILE A 262 23.98 -25.85 8.25
CA ILE A 262 23.98 -24.78 9.26
C ILE A 262 25.18 -25.03 10.18
N VAL A 263 26.14 -24.10 10.17
CA VAL A 263 27.41 -24.25 10.90
C VAL A 263 27.30 -23.75 12.33
N GLN A 264 26.60 -22.63 12.50
CA GLN A 264 26.43 -21.98 13.81
C GLN A 264 24.99 -21.51 13.95
N LEU A 265 24.43 -21.73 15.13
CA LEU A 265 23.08 -21.30 15.49
C LEU A 265 23.14 -20.83 16.94
N ASN A 266 23.00 -19.52 17.16
CA ASN A 266 23.26 -18.93 18.47
C ASN A 266 22.01 -18.97 19.34
N GLN A 267 21.66 -20.16 19.83
CA GLN A 267 20.62 -20.34 20.85
C GLN A 267 20.79 -21.64 21.66
N GLY A 268 21.29 -21.53 22.91
CA GLY A 268 21.06 -22.49 24.01
C GLY A 268 21.26 -23.99 23.73
N GLU A 269 20.88 -24.83 24.69
CA GLU A 269 20.81 -26.27 24.47
C GLU A 269 19.63 -26.58 23.51
N ASN A 270 19.85 -27.45 22.51
CA ASN A 270 18.84 -27.91 21.53
C ASN A 270 18.40 -26.92 20.41
N ALA A 271 19.29 -26.01 19.99
CA ALA A 271 19.06 -25.00 18.95
C ALA A 271 18.38 -25.50 17.65
N PHE A 272 18.69 -26.72 17.20
CA PHE A 272 18.20 -27.27 15.93
C PHE A 272 16.81 -27.93 16.00
N GLN A 273 16.29 -28.23 17.20
CA GLN A 273 15.03 -28.95 17.34
C GLN A 273 13.80 -28.32 16.65
N PRO A 274 13.62 -26.99 16.64
CA PRO A 274 12.51 -26.36 15.93
C PRO A 274 12.73 -26.25 14.40
N ILE A 275 13.88 -26.67 13.88
CA ILE A 275 14.24 -26.48 12.47
C ILE A 275 14.04 -27.79 11.70
N LEU A 276 13.28 -27.69 10.61
CA LEU A 276 13.05 -28.77 9.67
C LEU A 276 13.60 -28.40 8.30
N TRP A 277 14.08 -29.38 7.56
CA TRP A 277 14.57 -29.22 6.21
C TRP A 277 13.62 -29.87 5.21
N SER A 278 13.27 -29.12 4.18
CA SER A 278 12.53 -29.59 3.00
C SER A 278 13.49 -29.71 1.82
N PRO A 279 13.99 -30.93 1.47
CA PRO A 279 14.93 -31.11 0.36
C PRO A 279 14.38 -30.64 -0.98
N ARG A 280 13.08 -30.85 -1.21
CA ARG A 280 12.43 -30.60 -2.50
C ARG A 280 12.19 -29.12 -2.78
N GLN A 281 11.87 -28.33 -1.74
CA GLN A 281 11.76 -26.88 -1.85
C GLN A 281 13.08 -26.17 -1.59
N THR A 282 14.06 -26.86 -1.01
CA THR A 282 15.33 -26.32 -0.51
C THR A 282 15.13 -25.23 0.53
N GLU A 283 14.28 -25.51 1.53
CA GLU A 283 13.84 -24.56 2.54
C GLU A 283 14.09 -25.07 3.96
N LEU A 284 14.57 -24.17 4.82
CA LEU A 284 14.69 -24.38 6.26
C LEU A 284 13.44 -23.84 6.94
N LEU A 285 12.54 -24.73 7.34
CA LEU A 285 11.31 -24.39 8.03
C LEU A 285 11.56 -24.23 9.54
N PHE A 286 11.03 -23.17 10.13
CA PHE A 286 11.05 -22.94 11.57
C PHE A 286 9.67 -23.20 12.16
N THR A 287 9.61 -24.14 13.11
CA THR A 287 8.37 -24.55 13.78
C THR A 287 8.23 -24.01 15.20
N GLY A 288 9.24 -23.27 15.68
CA GLY A 288 9.19 -22.63 16.99
C GLY A 288 8.17 -21.50 17.01
N LYS A 289 7.41 -21.39 18.10
CA LYS A 289 6.47 -20.27 18.28
C LYS A 289 7.17 -18.99 18.75
N ASN A 290 8.25 -19.17 19.50
CA ASN A 290 9.08 -18.12 20.09
C ASN A 290 10.55 -18.45 19.82
N ASN A 291 11.45 -17.54 20.21
CA ASN A 291 12.89 -17.74 20.14
C ASN A 291 13.36 -18.00 18.70
N TYR A 292 12.95 -17.16 17.74
CA TYR A 292 13.57 -17.21 16.42
C TYR A 292 15.08 -16.90 16.52
N PRO A 293 15.97 -17.65 15.83
CA PRO A 293 17.41 -17.44 15.91
C PRO A 293 17.81 -16.00 15.56
N LYS A 294 18.49 -15.32 16.49
CA LYS A 294 18.96 -13.93 16.29
C LYS A 294 20.15 -13.87 15.34
N ASP A 295 21.02 -14.85 15.41
CA ASP A 295 22.17 -14.98 14.53
C ASP A 295 22.47 -16.44 14.21
N TYR A 296 22.82 -16.68 12.95
CA TYR A 296 23.15 -18.00 12.45
C TYR A 296 24.05 -17.90 11.22
N THR A 297 24.85 -18.94 11.03
CA THR A 297 25.75 -19.05 9.88
C THR A 297 25.43 -20.31 9.11
N ILE A 298 25.27 -20.15 7.80
CA ILE A 298 25.04 -21.25 6.87
C ILE A 298 26.14 -21.30 5.82
N ILE A 299 26.37 -22.50 5.29
CA ILE A 299 27.19 -22.73 4.11
C ILE A 299 26.26 -23.17 2.99
N SER A 300 26.38 -22.50 1.84
CA SER A 300 25.67 -22.84 0.61
C SER A 300 26.65 -23.25 -0.48
N GLN A 301 26.27 -24.22 -1.29
CA GLN A 301 27.02 -24.70 -2.46
C GLN A 301 26.40 -24.11 -3.72
N GLU A 302 26.74 -22.86 -4.03
CA GLU A 302 26.15 -22.17 -5.17
C GLU A 302 26.69 -22.72 -6.50
N PRO A 303 25.83 -22.97 -7.50
CA PRO A 303 26.27 -23.47 -8.79
C PRO A 303 27.13 -22.42 -9.51
N VAL A 304 28.23 -22.87 -10.10
CA VAL A 304 29.04 -22.07 -11.02
C VAL A 304 28.37 -22.12 -12.39
N ILE A 305 27.79 -20.99 -12.79
CA ILE A 305 27.04 -20.86 -14.04
C ILE A 305 28.03 -20.53 -15.17
N ASP A 306 28.17 -21.44 -16.12
CA ASP A 306 28.88 -21.23 -17.38
C ASP A 306 27.84 -20.94 -18.48
N GLU A 307 27.63 -19.65 -18.75
CA GLU A 307 26.60 -19.20 -19.68
C GLU A 307 26.80 -19.72 -21.12
N PRO A 308 28.01 -19.66 -21.72
CA PRO A 308 28.28 -20.30 -23.01
C PRO A 308 27.91 -21.78 -23.03
N ALA A 309 28.35 -22.55 -22.03
CA ALA A 309 28.05 -23.98 -21.98
C ALA A 309 26.54 -24.24 -21.85
N LEU A 310 25.82 -23.45 -21.04
CA LEU A 310 24.36 -23.58 -20.89
C LEU A 310 23.58 -23.30 -22.17
N ARG A 311 24.10 -22.45 -23.05
CA ARG A 311 23.47 -22.18 -24.36
C ARG A 311 23.60 -23.35 -25.33
N GLU A 312 24.62 -24.19 -25.16
CA GLU A 312 24.86 -25.38 -26.00
C GLU A 312 24.03 -26.61 -25.56
N VAL A 313 23.53 -26.62 -24.32
CA VAL A 313 22.77 -27.76 -23.76
C VAL A 313 21.46 -27.95 -24.49
N LYS A 314 21.30 -29.02 -25.28
CA LYS A 314 20.00 -29.39 -25.86
C LYS A 314 19.25 -30.33 -24.92
N ALA A 315 18.45 -29.78 -24.02
CA ALA A 315 17.62 -30.57 -23.12
C ALA A 315 16.14 -30.24 -23.30
N ASP A 316 15.32 -31.29 -23.45
CA ASP A 316 13.87 -31.17 -23.40
C ASP A 316 13.40 -31.37 -21.95
N TYR A 317 12.59 -30.43 -21.47
CA TYR A 317 12.07 -30.39 -20.12
C TYR A 317 10.53 -30.51 -20.08
N MET A 318 9.86 -30.54 -21.22
CA MET A 318 8.40 -30.42 -21.32
C MET A 318 7.65 -31.65 -20.77
N ASP A 319 8.25 -32.84 -20.84
CA ASP A 319 7.59 -34.11 -20.47
C ASP A 319 8.16 -34.78 -19.21
N LYS A 320 9.01 -34.10 -18.44
CA LYS A 320 9.53 -34.69 -17.20
C LYS A 320 8.54 -34.53 -16.07
N LEU A 321 8.22 -35.66 -15.42
CA LEU A 321 7.33 -35.73 -14.26
C LEU A 321 7.76 -34.79 -13.13
N GLU A 322 9.06 -34.54 -13.00
CA GLU A 322 9.69 -33.64 -12.04
C GLU A 322 9.16 -32.20 -12.12
N TRP A 323 8.80 -31.74 -13.33
CA TRP A 323 8.34 -30.38 -13.58
C TRP A 323 6.81 -30.24 -13.58
N SER A 324 6.08 -31.35 -13.61
CA SER A 324 4.62 -31.37 -13.75
C SER A 324 3.88 -30.51 -12.71
N GLU A 325 4.44 -30.40 -11.51
CA GLU A 325 3.87 -29.59 -10.42
C GLU A 325 3.97 -28.08 -10.67
N TYR A 326 4.97 -27.64 -11.44
CA TYR A 326 5.21 -26.23 -11.75
C TYR A 326 4.52 -25.78 -13.05
N LEU A 327 3.92 -26.71 -13.79
CA LEU A 327 3.18 -26.43 -15.03
C LEU A 327 1.68 -26.18 -14.80
N GLN A 328 1.24 -26.19 -13.54
CA GLN A 328 -0.17 -26.02 -13.18
C GLN A 328 -0.66 -24.59 -13.48
N VAL A 329 -1.69 -24.48 -14.31
CA VAL A 329 -2.44 -23.23 -14.54
C VAL A 329 -3.93 -23.55 -14.66
N ARG A 330 -4.80 -22.70 -14.10
CA ARG A 330 -6.27 -22.85 -14.20
C ARG A 330 -6.72 -22.81 -15.67
N GLN A 331 -7.61 -23.71 -16.06
CA GLN A 331 -8.06 -23.87 -17.45
C GLN A 331 -8.67 -22.59 -18.06
N ILE A 332 -9.35 -21.78 -17.24
CA ILE A 332 -9.96 -20.50 -17.66
C ILE A 332 -8.90 -19.50 -18.15
N PHE A 333 -7.70 -19.50 -17.57
CA PHE A 333 -6.60 -18.63 -18.00
C PHE A 333 -5.79 -19.22 -19.15
N ARG A 334 -5.89 -20.53 -19.38
CA ARG A 334 -5.07 -21.24 -20.36
C ARG A 334 -5.33 -20.79 -21.79
N SER A 335 -6.57 -20.48 -22.15
CA SER A 335 -6.91 -20.00 -23.50
C SER A 335 -6.33 -18.61 -23.78
N GLY A 336 -6.48 -17.67 -22.85
CA GLY A 336 -5.92 -16.32 -22.94
C GLY A 336 -4.40 -16.33 -22.93
N LEU A 337 -3.80 -17.12 -22.03
CA LEU A 337 -2.35 -17.30 -21.94
C LEU A 337 -1.78 -17.90 -23.23
N ASN A 338 -2.39 -18.95 -23.77
CA ASN A 338 -1.95 -19.56 -25.02
C ASN A 338 -2.08 -18.61 -26.22
N SER A 339 -3.17 -17.82 -26.25
CA SER A 339 -3.35 -16.76 -27.27
C SER A 339 -2.23 -15.72 -27.17
N TRP A 340 -1.89 -15.27 -25.97
CA TRP A 340 -0.80 -14.31 -25.77
C TRP A 340 0.59 -14.91 -26.08
N LEU A 341 0.88 -16.11 -25.59
CA LEU A 341 2.12 -16.83 -25.87
C LEU A 341 2.31 -17.07 -27.37
N SER A 342 1.24 -17.32 -28.13
CA SER A 342 1.34 -17.52 -29.58
C SER A 342 1.79 -16.27 -30.35
N LYS A 343 1.53 -15.07 -29.79
CA LYS A 343 1.97 -13.78 -30.32
C LYS A 343 3.44 -13.48 -30.02
N LEU A 344 4.06 -14.17 -29.08
CA LEU A 344 5.48 -13.99 -28.80
C LEU A 344 6.35 -14.55 -29.95
N PRO A 345 7.48 -13.91 -30.27
CA PRO A 345 8.45 -14.47 -31.21
C PRO A 345 8.82 -15.89 -30.77
N LYS A 346 9.00 -16.82 -31.73
CA LYS A 346 9.42 -18.21 -31.42
C LYS A 346 10.68 -18.26 -30.54
N GLN A 347 11.55 -17.26 -30.70
CA GLN A 347 12.79 -17.07 -29.95
C GLN A 347 12.60 -16.76 -28.45
N VAL A 348 11.44 -16.20 -28.07
CA VAL A 348 11.06 -15.86 -26.70
C VAL A 348 10.20 -16.97 -26.07
N ARG A 349 9.54 -17.78 -26.92
CA ARG A 349 8.73 -18.94 -26.47
C ARG A 349 9.55 -20.12 -25.97
N MET A 350 10.82 -20.21 -26.36
CA MET A 350 11.72 -21.25 -25.87
C MET A 350 12.33 -20.76 -24.54
N PRO A 351 12.44 -21.63 -23.51
CA PRO A 351 13.31 -21.33 -22.37
C PRO A 351 14.70 -20.94 -22.88
N MET A 352 15.45 -20.11 -22.14
CA MET A 352 16.77 -19.56 -22.52
C MET A 352 17.82 -20.64 -22.79
N ILE A 353 17.65 -21.35 -23.90
CA ILE A 353 18.46 -22.37 -24.50
C ILE A 353 18.04 -22.32 -25.96
N LYS A 354 18.67 -21.43 -26.72
CA LYS A 354 18.46 -21.38 -28.17
C LYS A 354 19.52 -22.28 -28.82
N PRO A 355 19.16 -23.22 -29.69
CA PRO A 355 20.04 -23.60 -30.77
C PRO A 355 20.07 -22.48 -31.83
N ASN A 356 21.18 -22.40 -32.57
CA ASN A 356 21.36 -21.54 -33.75
C ASN A 356 20.21 -21.68 -34.76
#